data_AF-A0AA36IW81-F1
#
_entry.id   AF-A0AA36IW81-F1
#
_cell.length_a   1.000
_cell.length_b   1.000
_cell.length_c   1.000
_cell.angle_alpha   90.00
_cell.angle_beta   90.00
_cell.angle_gamma   90.00
#
_symmetry.space_group_name_H-M   'P 1'
#
loop_
_entity.id
_entity.type
_entity.pdbx_description
1 polymer ?
#
loop_
_entity_poly.entity_id
_entity_poly.type
_entity_poly.pdbx_seq_one_letter_code
_entity_poly.pdbx_strand_id
1 'polypeptide(L)'
;MPGCLRPPALPTKPSLPRALLAGGVGAGLWLARVARRAVGLAPDGSREALAPAKRNLLFDDGPRAGLETLLCPRDLLCLAFLLHGLVIALNTVAGNFGPEYDALIRTSLCLGGLNGLASVAELVLDPTLYDDRPGVAHERWIFGLSAAWVLAVVWLCARLAGVLPDAAFDVPASAACCAVFLAMNLGPWATAWAFWQELTDLERLRMRGLGACGFVGVIYCLDAIALAYKGPAWWSKVQTLWPMQATCEESTLIFGALALEACMLLHRLGRRGILRFQQAAVPLGLASSLGLAIVPTVAQVAWNYDQISLFDAYFV
;
A
#
# COMPACT_ATOMS: atom_id res chain seq x y z
N MET A 1 39.17 -48.47 -26.11
CA MET A 1 39.10 -47.08 -25.62
C MET A 1 37.73 -46.52 -25.94
N PRO A 2 36.80 -46.44 -24.97
CA PRO A 2 35.53 -45.74 -25.13
C PRO A 2 35.66 -44.29 -24.67
N GLY A 3 35.21 -43.35 -25.49
CA GLY A 3 35.26 -41.92 -25.22
C GLY A 3 34.18 -41.48 -24.22
N CYS A 4 34.61 -40.95 -23.08
CA CYS A 4 33.76 -40.27 -22.11
C CYS A 4 33.24 -38.94 -22.69
N LEU A 5 31.94 -38.88 -22.98
CA LEU A 5 31.24 -37.62 -23.27
C LEU A 5 31.03 -36.85 -21.97
N ARG A 6 31.58 -35.63 -21.87
CA ARG A 6 31.33 -34.69 -20.78
C ARG A 6 29.88 -34.16 -20.87
N PRO A 7 29.15 -34.07 -19.75
CA PRO A 7 27.86 -33.38 -19.73
C PRO A 7 28.04 -31.87 -19.91
N PRO A 8 27.06 -31.17 -20.52
CA PRO A 8 27.10 -29.73 -20.69
C PRO A 8 27.00 -29.02 -19.33
N ALA A 9 27.78 -27.95 -19.18
CA ALA A 9 27.78 -27.12 -17.97
C ALA A 9 26.42 -26.44 -17.79
N LEU A 10 25.85 -26.56 -16.58
CA LEU A 10 24.66 -25.82 -16.17
C LEU A 10 24.95 -24.31 -16.15
N PRO A 11 23.99 -23.45 -16.56
CA PRO A 11 24.16 -22.00 -16.49
C PRO A 11 24.32 -21.56 -15.04
N THR A 12 25.36 -20.77 -14.79
CA THR A 12 25.63 -20.14 -13.50
C THR A 12 24.49 -19.19 -13.13
N LYS A 13 23.87 -19.41 -11.95
CA LYS A 13 22.86 -18.51 -11.38
C LYS A 13 23.36 -17.06 -11.36
N PRO A 14 22.56 -16.06 -11.79
CA PRO A 14 22.91 -14.67 -11.59
C PRO A 14 22.94 -14.38 -10.08
N SER A 15 24.11 -13.99 -9.57
CA SER A 15 24.24 -13.51 -8.20
C SER A 15 23.48 -12.20 -8.07
N LEU A 16 22.44 -12.18 -7.22
CA LEU A 16 21.74 -10.96 -6.85
C LEU A 16 22.76 -9.90 -6.39
N PRO A 17 22.78 -8.68 -6.97
CA PRO A 17 23.74 -7.67 -6.57
C PRO A 17 23.50 -7.29 -5.11
N ARG A 18 24.50 -7.49 -4.23
CA ARG A 18 24.52 -7.02 -2.83
C ARG A 18 24.23 -5.51 -2.69
N ALA A 19 24.28 -4.75 -3.80
CA ALA A 19 23.90 -3.34 -3.88
C ALA A 19 22.40 -3.07 -3.65
N LEU A 20 21.50 -4.00 -4.01
CA LEU A 20 20.05 -3.81 -3.85
C LEU A 20 19.59 -3.86 -2.38
N LEU A 21 20.26 -4.66 -1.54
CA LEU A 21 20.00 -4.71 -0.08
C LEU A 21 20.64 -3.54 0.68
N ALA A 22 21.75 -2.98 0.17
CA ALA A 22 22.43 -1.84 0.78
C ALA A 22 21.70 -0.50 0.52
N GLY A 23 21.01 -0.36 -0.61
CA GLY A 23 20.29 0.87 -0.98
C GLY A 23 19.10 1.19 -0.06
N GLY A 24 18.31 0.18 0.33
CA GLY A 24 17.12 0.39 1.16
C GLY A 24 17.43 0.79 2.62
N VAL A 25 18.44 0.18 3.23
CA VAL A 25 18.85 0.50 4.62
C VAL A 25 19.63 1.82 4.68
N GLY A 26 20.45 2.10 3.66
CA GLY A 26 21.23 3.34 3.56
C GLY A 26 20.35 4.57 3.35
N ALA A 27 19.31 4.48 2.51
CA ALA A 27 18.36 5.57 2.31
C ALA A 27 17.55 5.86 3.58
N GLY A 28 17.12 4.82 4.31
CA GLY A 28 16.39 4.98 5.58
C GLY A 28 17.23 5.65 6.67
N LEU A 29 18.49 5.25 6.84
CA LEU A 29 19.39 5.85 7.84
C LEU A 29 19.84 7.27 7.47
N TRP A 30 20.02 7.56 6.18
CA TRP A 30 20.36 8.91 5.71
C TRP A 30 19.18 9.87 5.90
N LEU A 31 17.95 9.47 5.55
CA LEU A 31 16.73 10.26 5.79
C LEU A 31 16.49 10.49 7.28
N ALA A 32 16.74 9.50 8.14
CA ALA A 32 16.62 9.65 9.60
C ALA A 32 17.67 10.62 10.20
N ARG A 33 18.85 10.76 9.58
CA ARG A 33 19.88 11.74 9.99
C ARG A 33 19.61 13.15 9.47
N VAL A 34 19.06 13.28 8.27
CA VAL A 34 18.63 14.58 7.70
C VAL A 34 17.43 15.12 8.49
N ALA A 35 16.46 14.26 8.83
CA ALA A 35 15.33 14.63 9.68
C ALA A 35 15.77 15.11 11.08
N ARG A 36 16.75 14.44 11.70
CA ARG A 36 17.31 14.84 13.01
C ARG A 36 18.03 16.19 13.00
N ARG A 37 18.51 16.67 11.84
CA ARG A 37 19.16 17.98 11.73
C ARG A 37 18.19 19.11 11.39
N ALA A 38 17.00 18.80 10.88
CA ALA A 38 15.98 19.79 10.55
C ALA A 38 15.10 20.17 11.75
N VAL A 39 14.98 19.29 12.76
CA VAL A 39 14.23 19.57 13.99
C VAL A 39 15.12 20.33 14.98
N GLY A 40 15.32 21.61 14.71
CA GLY A 40 15.57 22.57 15.78
C GLY A 40 14.32 22.60 16.66
N LEU A 41 14.45 22.16 17.91
CA LEU A 41 13.38 22.11 18.90
C LEU A 41 12.61 23.44 18.94
N ALA A 42 11.37 23.44 18.48
CA ALA A 42 10.44 24.52 18.74
C ALA A 42 10.00 24.43 20.22
N PRO A 43 9.92 25.58 20.92
CA PRO A 43 9.63 25.62 22.35
C PRO A 43 8.18 25.23 22.62
N ASP A 44 7.88 24.87 23.87
CA ASP A 44 6.57 24.55 24.44
C ASP A 44 5.46 25.52 23.99
N GLY A 45 4.92 25.28 22.79
CA GLY A 45 3.78 25.99 22.26
C GLY A 45 2.55 25.47 22.97
N SER A 46 1.94 26.31 23.80
CA SER A 46 0.67 26.02 24.46
C SER A 46 -0.30 25.32 23.48
N ARG A 47 -0.97 24.25 23.92
CA ARG A 47 -1.90 23.42 23.12
C ARG A 47 -2.93 24.23 22.31
N GLU A 48 -3.23 25.44 22.77
CA GLU A 48 -4.15 26.39 22.13
C GLU A 48 -3.56 27.11 20.91
N ALA A 49 -2.23 27.21 20.80
CA ALA A 49 -1.53 27.83 19.67
C ALA A 49 -1.40 26.91 18.45
N LEU A 50 -1.75 25.63 18.57
CA LEU A 50 -1.68 24.68 17.46
C LEU A 50 -2.85 24.88 16.49
N ALA A 51 -2.54 24.86 15.19
CA ALA A 51 -3.57 24.85 14.15
C ALA A 51 -4.58 23.71 14.39
N PRO A 52 -5.89 23.90 14.14
CA PRO A 52 -6.92 22.91 14.46
C PRO A 52 -6.65 21.51 13.94
N ALA A 53 -6.10 21.39 12.71
CA ALA A 53 -5.72 20.11 12.13
C ALA A 53 -4.62 19.39 12.93
N LYS A 54 -3.58 20.11 13.35
CA LYS A 54 -2.48 19.57 14.16
C LYS A 54 -2.99 19.18 15.57
N ARG A 55 -3.87 19.99 16.16
CA ARG A 55 -4.50 19.66 17.45
C ARG A 55 -5.37 18.40 17.38
N ASN A 56 -6.20 18.27 16.35
CA ASN A 56 -7.03 17.08 16.14
C ASN A 56 -6.18 15.80 15.97
N LEU A 57 -5.05 15.91 15.26
CA LEU A 57 -4.14 14.79 15.02
C LEU A 57 -3.24 14.41 16.20
N LEU A 58 -3.04 15.31 17.17
CA LEU A 58 -2.19 15.06 18.34
C LEU A 58 -3.01 14.67 19.57
N PHE A 59 -4.22 15.23 19.72
CA PHE A 59 -4.96 15.18 20.97
C PHE A 59 -6.43 14.73 20.86
N ASP A 60 -6.98 14.63 19.63
CA ASP A 60 -8.38 14.24 19.36
C ASP A 60 -9.46 15.06 20.12
N ASP A 61 -9.12 16.29 20.55
CA ASP A 61 -9.99 17.15 21.37
C ASP A 61 -10.32 18.50 20.72
N GLY A 62 -9.88 18.74 19.48
CA GLY A 62 -10.10 20.01 18.81
C GLY A 62 -11.55 20.23 18.35
N PRO A 63 -11.85 21.46 17.88
CA PRO A 63 -13.18 21.84 17.43
C PRO A 63 -13.64 20.96 16.26
N ARG A 64 -14.94 20.64 16.26
CA ARG A 64 -15.55 19.73 15.28
C ARG A 64 -16.08 20.53 14.11
N ALA A 65 -15.70 20.11 12.91
CA ALA A 65 -16.25 20.67 11.68
C ALA A 65 -17.65 20.08 11.43
N GLY A 66 -18.61 20.93 11.07
CA GLY A 66 -19.93 20.48 10.65
C GLY A 66 -19.83 19.69 9.34
N LEU A 67 -20.75 18.74 9.15
CA LEU A 67 -20.87 17.98 7.89
C LEU A 67 -20.96 18.95 6.70
N GLU A 68 -21.52 20.14 6.82
CA GLU A 68 -21.67 21.09 5.69
C GLU A 68 -20.35 21.58 5.06
N THR A 69 -19.19 21.32 5.69
CA THR A 69 -17.85 21.51 5.10
C THR A 69 -17.35 20.31 4.27
N LEU A 70 -18.28 19.43 3.86
CA LEU A 70 -18.06 18.05 3.42
C LEU A 70 -17.23 17.92 2.13
N LEU A 71 -16.34 16.93 2.21
CA LEU A 71 -15.63 16.22 1.13
C LEU A 71 -15.03 17.13 0.07
N CYS A 72 -13.71 17.33 0.16
CA CYS A 72 -13.00 17.97 -0.93
C CYS A 72 -13.05 17.04 -2.17
N PRO A 73 -12.78 17.56 -3.38
CA PRO A 73 -12.80 16.76 -4.61
C PRO A 73 -11.98 15.46 -4.53
N ARG A 74 -10.88 15.46 -3.75
CA ARG A 74 -10.06 14.28 -3.48
C ARG A 74 -10.85 13.18 -2.78
N ASP A 75 -11.68 13.53 -1.81
CA ASP A 75 -12.47 12.56 -1.03
C ASP A 75 -13.59 11.96 -1.88
N LEU A 76 -14.16 12.73 -2.81
CA LEU A 76 -15.15 12.22 -3.76
C LEU A 76 -14.56 11.14 -4.67
N LEU A 77 -13.33 11.34 -5.15
CA LEU A 77 -12.62 10.34 -5.95
C LEU A 77 -12.30 9.08 -5.13
N CYS A 78 -11.87 9.26 -3.87
CA CYS A 78 -11.64 8.15 -2.96
C CYS A 78 -12.92 7.36 -2.69
N LEU A 79 -14.04 8.05 -2.46
CA LEU A 79 -15.35 7.42 -2.29
C LEU A 79 -15.80 6.69 -3.55
N ALA A 80 -15.59 7.25 -4.75
CA ALA A 80 -15.90 6.57 -5.99
C ALA A 80 -15.12 5.25 -6.13
N PHE A 81 -13.82 5.28 -5.79
CA PHE A 81 -12.99 4.08 -5.77
C PHE A 81 -13.48 3.06 -4.73
N LEU A 82 -13.80 3.50 -3.50
CA LEU A 82 -14.30 2.64 -2.43
C LEU A 82 -15.66 2.01 -2.75
N LEU A 83 -16.60 2.78 -3.30
CA LEU A 83 -17.93 2.30 -3.67
C LEU A 83 -17.85 1.28 -4.80
N HIS A 84 -17.02 1.53 -5.81
CA HIS A 84 -16.76 0.56 -6.88
C HIS A 84 -16.07 -0.70 -6.34
N GLY A 85 -15.09 -0.53 -5.45
CA GLY A 85 -14.41 -1.64 -4.78
C GLY A 85 -15.33 -2.51 -3.93
N LEU A 86 -16.34 -1.91 -3.29
CA LEU A 86 -17.36 -2.66 -2.55
C LEU A 86 -18.16 -3.58 -3.48
N VAL A 87 -18.47 -3.13 -4.70
CA VAL A 87 -19.14 -3.98 -5.71
C VAL A 87 -18.29 -5.21 -6.04
N ILE A 88 -16.97 -5.03 -6.19
CA ILE A 88 -16.05 -6.15 -6.44
C ILE A 88 -16.01 -7.09 -5.25
N ALA A 89 -15.80 -6.56 -4.04
CA ALA A 89 -15.74 -7.35 -2.82
C ALA A 89 -17.02 -8.18 -2.62
N LEU A 90 -18.19 -7.61 -2.88
CA LEU A 90 -19.47 -8.33 -2.81
C LEU A 90 -19.57 -9.44 -3.87
N ASN A 91 -19.14 -9.19 -5.11
CA ASN A 91 -19.10 -10.23 -6.15
C ASN A 91 -18.15 -11.37 -5.76
N THR A 92 -16.98 -11.05 -5.21
CA THR A 92 -16.02 -12.05 -4.72
C THR A 92 -16.59 -12.89 -3.59
N VAL A 93 -17.24 -12.25 -2.61
CA VAL A 93 -17.90 -12.97 -1.50
C VAL A 93 -19.00 -13.88 -2.02
N ALA A 94 -19.75 -13.43 -3.03
CA ALA A 94 -20.79 -14.22 -3.67
C ALA A 94 -20.27 -15.32 -4.63
N GLY A 95 -18.96 -15.36 -4.92
CA GLY A 95 -18.37 -16.32 -5.86
C GLY A 95 -18.61 -15.98 -7.34
N ASN A 96 -18.93 -14.73 -7.65
CA ASN A 96 -19.27 -14.28 -9.01
C ASN A 96 -18.02 -13.80 -9.76
N PHE A 97 -17.37 -14.71 -10.48
CA PHE A 97 -16.16 -14.44 -11.29
C PHE A 97 -16.42 -14.50 -12.81
N GLY A 98 -17.61 -14.08 -13.24
CA GLY A 98 -17.98 -14.07 -14.66
C GLY A 98 -17.18 -13.03 -15.47
N PRO A 99 -17.40 -12.97 -16.80
CA PRO A 99 -16.66 -12.05 -17.70
C PRO A 99 -16.75 -10.57 -17.31
N GLU A 100 -17.83 -10.17 -16.61
CA GLU A 100 -18.01 -8.80 -16.12
C GLU A 100 -17.03 -8.45 -14.99
N TYR A 101 -16.50 -9.45 -14.28
CA TYR A 101 -15.57 -9.25 -13.16
C TYR A 101 -14.26 -8.61 -13.62
N ASP A 102 -13.72 -9.02 -14.76
CA ASP A 102 -12.52 -8.42 -15.36
C ASP A 102 -12.73 -6.94 -15.72
N ALA A 103 -13.94 -6.59 -16.17
CA ALA A 103 -14.29 -5.20 -16.42
C ALA A 103 -14.32 -4.39 -15.12
N LEU A 104 -14.84 -4.97 -14.02
CA LEU A 104 -14.80 -4.33 -12.71
C LEU A 104 -13.37 -4.11 -12.22
N ILE A 105 -12.46 -5.08 -12.41
CA ILE A 105 -11.04 -4.95 -12.06
C ILE A 105 -10.39 -3.82 -12.87
N ARG A 106 -10.63 -3.76 -14.19
CA ARG A 106 -10.09 -2.68 -15.05
C ARG A 106 -10.61 -1.31 -14.64
N THR A 107 -11.89 -1.18 -14.29
CA THR A 107 -12.43 0.08 -13.75
C THR A 107 -11.79 0.43 -12.41
N SER A 108 -11.51 -0.54 -11.55
CA SER A 108 -10.75 -0.31 -10.30
C SER A 108 -9.33 0.16 -10.55
N LEU A 109 -8.63 -0.36 -11.55
CA LEU A 109 -7.30 0.12 -11.93
C LEU A 109 -7.33 1.60 -12.33
N CYS A 110 -8.33 2.00 -13.14
CA CYS A 110 -8.51 3.39 -13.53
C CYS A 110 -8.82 4.28 -12.32
N LEU A 111 -9.80 3.90 -11.50
CA LEU A 111 -10.19 4.68 -10.32
C LEU A 111 -9.05 4.75 -9.29
N GLY A 112 -8.40 3.63 -9.00
CA GLY A 112 -7.25 3.54 -8.11
C GLY A 112 -6.05 4.35 -8.61
N GLY A 113 -5.77 4.32 -9.92
CA GLY A 113 -4.72 5.12 -10.54
C GLY A 113 -5.00 6.61 -10.44
N LEU A 114 -6.20 7.05 -10.82
CA LEU A 114 -6.63 8.45 -10.66
C LEU A 114 -6.56 8.89 -9.19
N ASN A 115 -7.00 8.01 -8.28
CA ASN A 115 -6.97 8.24 -6.85
C ASN A 115 -5.53 8.40 -6.34
N GLY A 116 -4.60 7.52 -6.74
CA GLY A 116 -3.18 7.64 -6.42
C GLY A 116 -2.55 8.93 -6.96
N LEU A 117 -2.84 9.30 -8.21
CA LEU A 117 -2.37 10.56 -8.81
C LEU A 117 -2.94 11.78 -8.09
N ALA A 118 -4.20 11.74 -7.66
CA ALA A 118 -4.80 12.80 -6.88
C ALA A 118 -4.15 12.93 -5.48
N SER A 119 -3.74 11.83 -4.85
CA SER A 119 -2.92 11.88 -3.62
C SER A 119 -1.55 12.53 -3.87
N VAL A 120 -0.92 12.26 -5.02
CA VAL A 120 0.33 12.93 -5.40
C VAL A 120 0.11 14.42 -5.62
N ALA A 121 -0.99 14.82 -6.25
CA ALA A 121 -1.36 16.22 -6.41
C ALA A 121 -1.59 16.90 -5.04
N GLU A 122 -2.28 16.23 -4.10
CA GLU A 122 -2.49 16.73 -2.74
C GLU A 122 -1.15 16.99 -2.02
N LEU A 123 -0.15 16.10 -2.18
CA LEU A 123 1.19 16.31 -1.62
C LEU A 123 1.88 17.57 -2.13
N VAL A 124 1.61 17.96 -3.38
CA VAL A 124 2.23 19.16 -3.98
C VAL A 124 1.45 20.41 -3.59
N LEU A 125 0.12 20.31 -3.49
CA LEU A 125 -0.78 21.46 -3.40
C LEU A 125 -1.25 21.80 -1.98
N ASP A 126 -1.24 20.86 -1.03
CA ASP A 126 -1.72 21.08 0.34
C ASP A 126 -0.55 21.45 1.28
N PRO A 127 -0.36 22.75 1.62
CA PRO A 127 0.70 23.17 2.53
C PRO A 127 0.47 22.69 3.97
N THR A 128 -0.76 22.28 4.33
CA THR A 128 -1.07 21.80 5.69
C THR A 128 -0.48 20.42 5.99
N LEU A 129 0.08 19.75 4.98
CA LEU A 129 0.81 18.49 5.12
C LEU A 129 2.25 18.66 5.62
N TYR A 130 2.76 19.89 5.66
CA TYR A 130 4.07 20.20 6.24
C TYR A 130 3.93 20.38 7.75
N ASP A 131 4.63 19.54 8.51
CA ASP A 131 4.66 19.62 9.97
C ASP A 131 6.02 19.21 10.51
N ASP A 132 6.23 19.34 11.82
CA ASP A 132 7.57 19.16 12.42
C ASP A 132 7.79 17.74 12.96
N ARG A 133 6.90 16.79 12.65
CA ARG A 133 6.95 15.46 13.28
C ARG A 133 8.06 14.61 12.68
N PRO A 134 8.68 13.73 13.48
CA PRO A 134 9.83 12.96 13.03
C PRO A 134 9.45 11.79 12.12
N GLY A 135 10.31 11.51 11.13
CA GLY A 135 10.20 10.32 10.28
C GLY A 135 8.85 10.19 9.58
N VAL A 136 8.28 8.97 9.60
CA VAL A 136 6.98 8.65 8.97
C VAL A 136 5.79 9.19 9.76
N ALA A 137 5.99 9.73 10.97
CA ALA A 137 4.90 10.38 11.72
C ALA A 137 4.45 11.69 11.07
N HIS A 138 5.30 12.31 10.25
CA HIS A 138 5.01 13.52 9.48
C HIS A 138 3.91 13.28 8.44
N GLU A 139 2.93 14.20 8.32
CA GLU A 139 1.74 14.02 7.46
C GLU A 139 2.16 13.74 6.00
N ARG A 140 3.05 14.56 5.44
CA ARG A 140 3.60 14.36 4.09
C ARG A 140 4.15 12.96 3.85
N TRP A 141 4.80 12.32 4.82
CA TRP A 141 5.32 10.96 4.66
C TRP A 141 4.20 9.92 4.66
N ILE A 142 3.19 10.07 5.53
CA ILE A 142 2.00 9.20 5.53
C ILE A 142 1.31 9.28 4.17
N PHE A 143 1.03 10.49 3.67
CA PHE A 143 0.38 10.68 2.37
C PHE A 143 1.24 10.20 1.21
N GLY A 144 2.55 10.48 1.25
CA GLY A 144 3.53 10.07 0.25
C GLY A 144 3.63 8.57 0.10
N LEU A 145 3.80 7.87 1.22
CA LEU A 145 3.89 6.42 1.24
C LEU A 145 2.57 5.78 0.83
N SER A 146 1.43 6.27 1.31
CA SER A 146 0.12 5.75 0.89
C SER A 146 -0.13 5.96 -0.61
N ALA A 147 0.19 7.14 -1.15
CA ALA A 147 0.06 7.40 -2.59
C ALA A 147 0.95 6.48 -3.43
N ALA A 148 2.22 6.35 -3.04
CA ALA A 148 3.16 5.47 -3.71
C ALA A 148 2.71 4.01 -3.64
N TRP A 149 2.17 3.58 -2.50
CA TRP A 149 1.69 2.22 -2.28
C TRP A 149 0.49 1.90 -3.17
N VAL A 150 -0.50 2.79 -3.27
CA VAL A 150 -1.64 2.62 -4.18
C VAL A 150 -1.17 2.56 -5.63
N LEU A 151 -0.25 3.44 -6.04
CA LEU A 151 0.29 3.42 -7.40
C LEU A 151 1.10 2.14 -7.69
N ALA A 152 1.84 1.62 -6.72
CA ALA A 152 2.55 0.35 -6.83
C ALA A 152 1.57 -0.83 -6.99
N VAL A 153 0.47 -0.84 -6.22
CA VAL A 153 -0.61 -1.82 -6.38
C VAL A 153 -1.27 -1.73 -7.74
N VAL A 154 -1.63 -0.52 -8.19
CA VAL A 154 -2.25 -0.31 -9.50
C VAL A 154 -1.32 -0.77 -10.62
N TRP A 155 -0.04 -0.43 -10.54
CA TRP A 155 0.96 -0.88 -11.50
C TRP A 155 1.07 -2.41 -11.52
N LEU A 156 1.20 -3.05 -10.34
CA LEU A 156 1.37 -4.49 -10.22
C LEU A 156 0.12 -5.24 -10.70
N CYS A 157 -1.07 -4.78 -10.33
CA CYS A 157 -2.32 -5.37 -10.78
C CYS A 157 -2.53 -5.18 -12.29
N ALA A 158 -2.27 -3.99 -12.85
CA ALA A 158 -2.31 -3.76 -14.29
C ALA A 158 -1.30 -4.63 -15.06
N ARG A 159 -0.18 -4.96 -14.41
CA ARG A 159 0.84 -5.86 -14.95
C ARG A 159 0.33 -7.29 -15.03
N LEU A 160 -0.22 -7.82 -13.93
CA LEU A 160 -0.76 -9.19 -13.84
C LEU A 160 -1.99 -9.38 -14.74
N ALA A 161 -2.82 -8.34 -14.88
CA ALA A 161 -3.98 -8.31 -15.78
C ALA A 161 -3.62 -8.21 -17.28
N GLY A 162 -2.33 -8.16 -17.63
CA GLY A 162 -1.87 -8.04 -19.01
C GLY A 162 -2.28 -6.71 -19.69
N VAL A 163 -2.61 -5.68 -18.91
CA VAL A 163 -2.98 -4.35 -19.43
C VAL A 163 -1.74 -3.59 -19.90
N LEU A 164 -0.61 -3.80 -19.24
CA LEU A 164 0.67 -3.18 -19.58
C LEU A 164 1.50 -4.05 -20.55
N PRO A 165 2.22 -3.44 -21.50
CA PRO A 165 3.03 -4.18 -22.48
C PRO A 165 4.22 -4.89 -21.83
N ASP A 166 4.70 -6.00 -22.40
CA ASP A 166 5.82 -6.84 -21.91
C ASP A 166 7.07 -6.09 -21.48
N ALA A 167 7.44 -5.00 -22.18
CA ALA A 167 8.54 -4.12 -21.80
C ALA A 167 8.41 -3.49 -20.40
N ALA A 168 7.22 -3.51 -19.80
CA ALA A 168 6.98 -3.08 -18.42
C ALA A 168 7.38 -4.14 -17.37
N PHE A 169 7.84 -5.35 -17.72
CA PHE A 169 8.43 -6.32 -16.78
C PHE A 169 9.89 -5.99 -16.42
N ASP A 170 10.25 -4.70 -16.43
CA ASP A 170 11.63 -4.31 -16.16
C ASP A 170 11.94 -4.42 -14.65
N VAL A 171 13.11 -4.97 -14.34
CA VAL A 171 13.61 -5.19 -12.97
C VAL A 171 13.53 -3.91 -12.11
N PRO A 172 13.82 -2.69 -12.61
CA PRO A 172 13.69 -1.46 -11.84
C PRO A 172 12.27 -1.17 -11.36
N ALA A 173 11.24 -1.44 -12.18
CA ALA A 173 9.85 -1.13 -11.81
C ALA A 173 9.34 -2.09 -10.74
N SER A 174 9.65 -3.38 -10.87
CA SER A 174 9.37 -4.38 -9.82
C SER A 174 10.13 -4.08 -8.53
N ALA A 175 11.41 -3.70 -8.63
CA ALA A 175 12.22 -3.32 -7.47
C ALA A 175 11.67 -2.07 -6.78
N ALA A 176 11.19 -1.07 -7.54
CA ALA A 176 10.54 0.11 -7.00
C ALA A 176 9.25 -0.26 -6.24
N CYS A 177 8.42 -1.15 -6.77
CA CYS A 177 7.22 -1.64 -6.08
C CYS A 177 7.57 -2.34 -4.76
N CYS A 178 8.55 -3.25 -4.78
CA CYS A 178 9.06 -3.88 -3.56
C CYS A 178 9.56 -2.85 -2.54
N ALA A 179 10.33 -1.86 -2.98
CA ALA A 179 10.85 -0.82 -2.10
C ALA A 179 9.71 -0.01 -1.45
N VAL A 180 8.65 0.31 -2.19
CA VAL A 180 7.47 1.01 -1.67
C VAL A 180 6.74 0.17 -0.62
N PHE A 181 6.47 -1.11 -0.91
CA PHE A 181 5.80 -2.02 0.03
C PHE A 181 6.61 -2.21 1.31
N LEU A 182 7.92 -2.41 1.19
CA LEU A 182 8.84 -2.51 2.33
C LEU A 182 8.93 -1.19 3.09
N ALA A 183 8.95 -0.04 2.41
CA ALA A 183 8.99 1.28 3.08
C ALA A 183 7.69 1.55 3.87
N MET A 184 6.53 1.19 3.32
CA MET A 184 5.24 1.31 4.00
C MET A 184 5.16 0.43 5.24
N ASN A 185 5.79 -0.75 5.23
CA ASN A 185 5.84 -1.62 6.40
C ASN A 185 6.92 -1.18 7.40
N LEU A 186 8.18 -1.08 6.97
CA LEU A 186 9.33 -0.85 7.84
C LEU A 186 9.46 0.60 8.32
N GLY A 187 9.03 1.57 7.52
CA GLY A 187 9.11 3.00 7.84
C GLY A 187 8.40 3.38 9.15
N PRO A 188 7.13 2.98 9.34
CA PRO A 188 6.42 3.21 10.60
C PRO A 188 7.09 2.55 11.81
N TRP A 189 7.57 1.31 11.67
CA TRP A 189 8.28 0.60 12.75
C TRP A 189 9.62 1.26 13.08
N ALA A 190 10.39 1.65 12.07
CA ALA A 190 11.66 2.36 12.25
C ALA A 190 11.45 3.72 12.91
N THR A 191 10.39 4.45 12.53
CA THR A 191 10.01 5.73 13.14
C THR A 191 9.61 5.53 14.60
N ALA A 192 8.73 4.57 14.87
CA ALA A 192 8.30 4.25 16.23
C ALA A 192 9.49 3.86 17.11
N TRP A 193 10.42 3.04 16.62
CA TRP A 193 11.59 2.64 17.38
C TRP A 193 12.54 3.82 17.64
N ALA A 194 12.87 4.61 16.62
CA ALA A 194 13.85 5.69 16.75
C ALA A 194 13.36 6.88 17.58
N PHE A 195 12.05 7.16 17.56
CA PHE A 195 11.46 8.37 18.13
C PHE A 195 10.39 8.09 19.18
N TRP A 196 10.36 6.87 19.76
CA TRP A 196 9.25 6.44 20.64
C TRP A 196 8.85 7.45 21.72
N GLN A 197 9.85 8.07 22.37
CA GLN A 197 9.64 9.03 23.46
C GLN A 197 9.18 10.41 22.97
N GLU A 198 9.46 10.75 21.71
CA GLU A 198 9.07 12.01 21.08
C GLU A 198 7.64 11.95 20.49
N LEU A 199 7.14 10.73 20.25
CA LEU A 199 5.79 10.52 19.72
C LEU A 199 4.73 10.56 20.83
N THR A 200 3.64 11.28 20.55
CA THR A 200 2.39 11.22 21.30
C THR A 200 1.76 9.82 21.21
N ASP A 201 0.84 9.50 22.13
CA ASP A 201 0.15 8.21 22.12
C ASP A 201 -0.67 8.00 20.83
N LEU A 202 -1.23 9.07 20.28
CA LEU A 202 -1.96 9.02 19.02
C LEU A 202 -1.05 8.78 17.81
N GLU A 203 0.16 9.35 17.81
CA GLU A 203 1.17 9.05 16.78
C GLU A 203 1.67 7.62 16.88
N ARG A 204 1.95 7.12 18.09
CA ARG A 204 2.32 5.71 18.29
C ARG A 204 1.24 4.78 17.78
N LEU A 205 -0.02 5.09 18.05
CA LEU A 205 -1.16 4.33 17.53
C LEU A 205 -1.22 4.34 16.00
N ARG A 206 -1.01 5.52 15.38
CA ARG A 206 -0.95 5.65 13.92
C ARG A 206 0.21 4.88 13.30
N MET A 207 1.40 4.93 13.90
CA MET A 207 2.57 4.16 13.40
C MET A 207 2.32 2.65 13.47
N ARG A 208 1.69 2.16 14.55
CA ARG A 208 1.29 0.75 14.64
C ARG A 208 0.26 0.38 13.57
N GLY A 209 -0.76 1.22 13.37
CA GLY A 209 -1.77 1.02 12.34
C GLY A 209 -1.16 0.99 10.93
N LEU A 210 -0.30 1.96 10.62
CA LEU A 210 0.37 2.07 9.32
C LEU A 210 1.32 0.88 9.07
N GLY A 211 2.08 0.47 10.08
CA GLY A 211 2.93 -0.72 10.02
C GLY A 211 2.14 -2.01 9.79
N ALA A 212 0.97 -2.14 10.42
CA ALA A 212 0.06 -3.26 10.19
C ALA A 212 -0.52 -3.26 8.77
N CYS A 213 -0.96 -2.11 8.25
CA CYS A 213 -1.38 -1.98 6.84
C CYS A 213 -0.24 -2.36 5.88
N GLY A 214 0.98 -1.88 6.15
CA GLY A 214 2.15 -2.19 5.33
C GLY A 214 2.52 -3.68 5.31
N PHE A 215 2.20 -4.44 6.36
CA PHE A 215 2.49 -5.89 6.41
C PHE A 215 1.77 -6.66 5.31
N VAL A 216 0.54 -6.29 4.98
CA VAL A 216 -0.20 -6.86 3.84
C VAL A 216 0.56 -6.63 2.54
N GLY A 217 1.13 -5.43 2.37
CA GLY A 217 1.95 -5.09 1.20
C GLY A 217 3.21 -5.95 1.04
N VAL A 218 3.76 -6.50 2.12
CA VAL A 218 4.93 -7.39 2.05
C VAL A 218 4.62 -8.68 1.30
N ILE A 219 3.36 -9.14 1.32
CA ILE A 219 2.93 -10.32 0.57
C ILE A 219 3.04 -10.05 -0.93
N TYR A 220 2.61 -8.87 -1.39
CA TYR A 220 2.70 -8.44 -2.79
C TYR A 220 4.15 -8.26 -3.29
N CYS A 221 5.14 -8.20 -2.39
CA CYS A 221 6.54 -8.28 -2.81
C CYS A 221 6.84 -9.62 -3.49
N LEU A 222 6.14 -10.71 -3.17
CA LEU A 222 6.36 -12.01 -3.80
C LEU A 222 6.03 -11.95 -5.30
N ASP A 223 4.92 -11.33 -5.67
CA ASP A 223 4.55 -11.13 -7.08
C ASP A 223 5.58 -10.27 -7.80
N ALA A 224 5.94 -9.13 -7.21
CA ALA A 224 6.91 -8.22 -7.81
C ALA A 224 8.30 -8.88 -7.97
N ILE A 225 8.75 -9.67 -6.99
CA ILE A 225 10.01 -10.43 -7.06
C ILE A 225 9.93 -11.53 -8.12
N ALA A 226 8.83 -12.29 -8.16
CA ALA A 226 8.65 -13.36 -9.14
C ALA A 226 8.63 -12.79 -10.56
N LEU A 227 7.93 -11.67 -10.78
CA LEU A 227 7.94 -10.94 -12.03
C LEU A 227 9.33 -10.45 -12.41
N ALA A 228 10.08 -9.86 -11.47
CA ALA A 228 11.44 -9.38 -11.72
C ALA A 228 12.40 -10.51 -12.10
N TYR A 229 12.27 -11.68 -11.46
CA TYR A 229 13.21 -12.78 -11.62
C TYR A 229 12.88 -13.70 -12.81
N LYS A 230 11.60 -13.96 -13.04
CA LYS A 230 11.15 -14.97 -14.01
C LYS A 230 10.47 -14.38 -15.25
N GLY A 231 10.10 -13.11 -15.21
CA GLY A 231 9.53 -12.38 -16.35
C GLY A 231 8.14 -12.86 -16.78
N PRO A 232 7.68 -12.45 -17.98
CA PRO A 232 6.32 -12.72 -18.50
C PRO A 232 5.97 -14.20 -18.59
N ALA A 233 6.93 -15.02 -19.05
CA ALA A 233 6.69 -16.43 -19.33
C ALA A 233 6.29 -17.22 -18.08
N TRP A 234 6.77 -16.81 -16.90
CA TRP A 234 6.34 -17.39 -15.63
C TRP A 234 4.86 -17.14 -15.38
N TRP A 235 4.40 -15.90 -15.57
CA TRP A 235 3.01 -15.56 -15.30
C TRP A 235 2.05 -16.32 -16.23
N SER A 236 2.37 -16.43 -17.51
CA SER A 236 1.59 -17.26 -18.45
C SER A 236 1.55 -18.73 -18.04
N LYS A 237 2.66 -19.27 -17.50
CA LYS A 237 2.71 -20.64 -16.98
C LYS A 237 1.83 -20.80 -15.73
N VAL A 238 1.88 -19.84 -14.80
CA VAL A 238 1.04 -19.82 -13.60
C VAL A 238 -0.44 -19.82 -13.97
N GLN A 239 -0.85 -18.95 -14.90
CA GLN A 239 -2.24 -18.89 -15.39
C GLN A 239 -2.69 -20.18 -16.08
N THR A 240 -1.77 -20.92 -16.70
CA THR A 240 -2.08 -22.23 -17.31
C THR A 240 -2.29 -23.32 -16.26
N LEU A 241 -1.49 -23.31 -15.18
CA LEU A 241 -1.57 -24.29 -14.10
C LEU A 241 -2.72 -24.00 -13.12
N TRP A 242 -3.00 -22.72 -12.88
CA TRP A 242 -3.99 -22.23 -11.94
C TRP A 242 -4.81 -21.11 -12.60
N PRO A 243 -5.89 -21.46 -13.32
CA PRO A 243 -6.65 -20.50 -14.13
C PRO A 243 -7.22 -19.32 -13.34
N MET A 244 -7.54 -19.51 -12.06
CA MET A 244 -8.09 -18.46 -11.20
C MET A 244 -7.01 -17.67 -10.47
N GLN A 245 -5.71 -17.97 -10.66
CA GLN A 245 -4.64 -17.24 -10.00
C GLN A 245 -4.62 -15.77 -10.40
N ALA A 246 -4.89 -15.45 -11.68
CA ALA A 246 -4.89 -14.08 -12.15
C ALA A 246 -5.95 -13.23 -11.44
N THR A 247 -7.19 -13.71 -11.46
CA THR A 247 -8.30 -13.08 -10.73
C THR A 247 -8.00 -12.98 -9.24
N CYS A 248 -7.35 -13.98 -8.66
CA CYS A 248 -6.94 -13.97 -7.25
C CYS A 248 -5.93 -12.84 -6.96
N GLU A 249 -4.78 -12.81 -7.62
CA GLU A 249 -3.75 -11.80 -7.34
C GLU A 249 -4.24 -10.38 -7.65
N GLU A 250 -4.96 -10.20 -8.75
CA GLU A 250 -5.49 -8.89 -9.13
C GLU A 250 -6.50 -8.38 -8.10
N SER A 251 -7.43 -9.23 -7.67
CA SER A 251 -8.46 -8.82 -6.71
C SER A 251 -7.88 -8.57 -5.32
N THR A 252 -6.97 -9.43 -4.83
CA THR A 252 -6.34 -9.25 -3.52
C THR A 252 -5.51 -7.97 -3.47
N LEU A 253 -4.81 -7.62 -4.55
CA LEU A 253 -4.12 -6.34 -4.71
C LEU A 253 -5.09 -5.15 -4.59
N ILE A 254 -6.17 -5.16 -5.36
CA ILE A 254 -7.20 -4.10 -5.31
C ILE A 254 -7.82 -3.98 -3.92
N PHE A 255 -8.16 -5.10 -3.27
CA PHE A 255 -8.68 -5.13 -1.91
C PHE A 255 -7.73 -4.48 -0.90
N GLY A 256 -6.43 -4.74 -1.02
CA GLY A 256 -5.41 -4.05 -0.23
C GLY A 256 -5.43 -2.53 -0.43
N ALA A 257 -5.53 -2.06 -1.67
CA ALA A 257 -5.66 -0.62 -1.96
C ALA A 257 -6.95 0.00 -1.43
N LEU A 258 -8.07 -0.72 -1.51
CA LEU A 258 -9.34 -0.27 -0.94
C LEU A 258 -9.26 -0.12 0.57
N ALA A 259 -8.70 -1.10 1.27
CA ALA A 259 -8.50 -1.03 2.71
C ALA A 259 -7.60 0.15 3.12
N LEU A 260 -6.47 0.35 2.43
CA LEU A 260 -5.59 1.48 2.68
C LEU A 260 -6.30 2.83 2.44
N GLU A 261 -7.01 2.97 1.34
CA GLU A 261 -7.71 4.21 0.99
C GLU A 261 -8.87 4.52 1.93
N ALA A 262 -9.58 3.50 2.41
CA ALA A 262 -10.57 3.67 3.47
C ALA A 262 -9.92 4.24 4.75
N CYS A 263 -8.78 3.68 5.15
CA CYS A 263 -8.00 4.20 6.29
C CYS A 263 -7.52 5.64 6.06
N MET A 264 -7.04 5.96 4.86
CA MET A 264 -6.60 7.32 4.51
C MET A 264 -7.75 8.33 4.46
N LEU A 265 -8.94 7.92 4.00
CA LEU A 265 -10.14 8.75 4.06
C LEU A 265 -10.50 9.06 5.52
N LEU A 266 -10.56 8.03 6.38
CA LEU A 266 -10.84 8.21 7.80
C LEU A 266 -9.78 9.09 8.49
N HIS A 267 -8.51 8.95 8.11
CA HIS A 267 -7.42 9.80 8.58
C HIS A 267 -7.61 11.26 8.15
N ARG A 268 -7.98 11.53 6.88
CA ARG A 268 -8.31 12.89 6.40
C ARG A 268 -9.50 13.50 7.15
N LEU A 269 -10.55 12.71 7.37
CA LEU A 269 -11.72 13.13 8.14
C LEU A 269 -11.36 13.44 9.60
N GLY A 270 -10.50 12.63 10.20
CA GLY A 270 -9.93 12.88 11.53
C GLY A 270 -9.12 14.17 11.60
N ARG A 271 -8.24 14.41 10.61
CA ARG A 271 -7.44 15.64 10.50
C ARG A 271 -8.32 16.89 10.46
N ARG A 272 -9.42 16.85 9.70
CA ARG A 272 -10.37 17.97 9.59
C ARG A 272 -11.29 18.11 10.80
N GLY A 273 -11.19 17.23 11.80
CA GLY A 273 -12.03 17.27 12.99
C GLY A 273 -13.46 16.77 12.77
N ILE A 274 -13.75 16.16 11.63
CA ILE A 274 -15.07 15.57 11.33
C ILE A 274 -15.28 14.31 12.18
N LEU A 275 -14.24 13.47 12.30
CA LEU A 275 -14.27 12.25 13.11
C LEU A 275 -13.34 12.36 14.31
N ARG A 276 -13.72 11.69 15.41
CA ARG A 276 -12.80 11.43 16.52
C ARG A 276 -11.84 10.33 16.11
N PHE A 277 -10.54 10.58 16.16
CA PHE A 277 -9.55 9.63 15.66
C PHE A 277 -9.60 8.31 16.42
N GLN A 278 -9.48 8.35 17.76
CA GLN A 278 -9.43 7.13 18.57
C GLN A 278 -10.80 6.44 18.66
N GLN A 279 -11.86 7.22 18.77
CA GLN A 279 -13.21 6.70 19.03
C GLN A 279 -13.94 6.25 17.76
N ALA A 280 -13.62 6.83 16.60
CA ALA A 280 -14.31 6.55 15.34
C ALA A 280 -13.35 6.11 14.23
N ALA A 281 -12.29 6.87 13.92
CA ALA A 281 -11.44 6.56 12.77
C ALA A 281 -10.72 5.21 12.91
N VAL A 282 -10.19 4.90 14.09
CA VAL A 282 -9.51 3.61 14.35
C VAL A 282 -10.44 2.40 14.24
N PRO A 283 -11.58 2.33 14.96
CA PRO A 283 -12.47 1.17 14.84
C PRO A 283 -13.08 1.05 13.45
N LEU A 284 -13.43 2.16 12.79
CA LEU A 284 -13.90 2.13 11.40
C LEU A 284 -12.82 1.67 10.43
N GLY A 285 -11.56 2.07 10.65
CA GLY A 285 -10.42 1.63 9.83
C GLY A 285 -10.12 0.13 9.98
N LEU A 286 -10.27 -0.40 11.19
CA LEU A 286 -10.18 -1.84 11.42
C LEU A 286 -11.32 -2.59 10.73
N ALA A 287 -12.56 -2.11 10.91
CA ALA A 287 -13.74 -2.71 10.29
C ALA A 287 -13.65 -2.67 8.75
N SER A 288 -13.22 -1.55 8.17
CA SER A 288 -13.04 -1.42 6.72
C SER A 288 -11.91 -2.31 6.21
N SER A 289 -10.80 -2.43 6.93
CA SER A 289 -9.71 -3.35 6.55
C SER A 289 -10.16 -4.81 6.56
N LEU A 290 -10.94 -5.21 7.57
CA LEU A 290 -11.50 -6.57 7.62
C LEU A 290 -12.52 -6.80 6.49
N GLY A 291 -13.45 -5.87 6.30
CA GLY A 291 -14.54 -6.01 5.34
C GLY A 291 -14.12 -5.86 3.87
N LEU A 292 -13.14 -4.99 3.58
CA LEU A 292 -12.70 -4.71 2.21
C LEU A 292 -11.46 -5.51 1.79
N ALA A 293 -10.66 -6.01 2.73
CA ALA A 293 -9.50 -6.85 2.42
C ALA A 293 -9.66 -8.29 2.85
N ILE A 294 -9.78 -8.55 4.15
CA ILE A 294 -9.69 -9.92 4.67
C ILE A 294 -10.85 -10.79 4.21
N VAL A 295 -12.10 -10.33 4.40
CA VAL A 295 -13.30 -11.09 4.02
C VAL A 295 -13.31 -11.47 2.54
N PRO A 296 -13.16 -10.54 1.58
CA PRO A 296 -13.17 -10.89 0.17
C PRO A 296 -11.95 -11.73 -0.25
N THR A 297 -10.76 -11.52 0.33
CA THR A 297 -9.60 -12.39 0.07
C THR A 297 -9.84 -13.82 0.54
N VAL A 298 -10.39 -14.02 1.74
CA VAL A 298 -10.72 -15.36 2.25
C VAL A 298 -11.79 -16.02 1.37
N ALA A 299 -12.81 -15.26 0.95
CA ALA A 299 -13.83 -15.78 0.04
C ALA A 299 -13.25 -16.16 -1.34
N GLN A 300 -12.36 -15.34 -1.91
CA GLN A 300 -11.65 -15.63 -3.16
C GLN A 300 -10.93 -16.98 -3.07
N VAL A 301 -10.21 -17.20 -1.97
CA VAL A 301 -9.47 -18.44 -1.73
C VAL A 301 -10.42 -19.62 -1.53
N ALA A 302 -11.50 -19.44 -0.79
CA ALA A 302 -12.47 -20.50 -0.53
C ALA A 302 -13.20 -20.95 -1.81
N TRP A 303 -13.64 -20.02 -2.64
CA TRP A 303 -14.37 -20.34 -3.87
C TRP A 303 -13.48 -20.98 -4.95
N ASN A 304 -12.21 -20.61 -4.99
CA ASN A 304 -11.30 -21.01 -6.06
C ASN A 304 -10.16 -21.91 -5.58
N TYR A 305 -10.31 -22.57 -4.42
CA TYR A 305 -9.26 -23.34 -3.75
C TYR A 305 -8.52 -24.32 -4.67
N ASP A 306 -9.22 -25.03 -5.55
CA ASP A 306 -8.62 -26.01 -6.47
C ASP A 306 -7.97 -25.38 -7.73
N GLN A 307 -8.20 -24.08 -7.95
CA GLN A 307 -7.79 -23.35 -9.15
C GLN A 307 -6.77 -22.24 -8.87
N ILE A 308 -6.30 -22.15 -7.62
CA ILE A 308 -5.26 -21.24 -7.17
C ILE A 308 -4.19 -22.02 -6.41
N SER A 309 -3.01 -21.45 -6.30
CA SER A 309 -1.95 -21.91 -5.42
C SER A 309 -1.53 -20.76 -4.51
N LEU A 310 -1.39 -21.05 -3.22
CA LEU A 310 -0.87 -20.06 -2.25
C LEU A 310 0.64 -19.82 -2.38
N PHE A 311 1.42 -20.84 -2.75
CA PHE A 311 2.89 -20.74 -2.76
C PHE A 311 3.55 -21.33 -4.00
N ASP A 312 3.07 -22.47 -4.51
CA ASP A 312 3.67 -23.18 -5.65
C ASP A 312 3.76 -22.31 -6.91
N ALA A 313 2.80 -21.41 -7.11
CA ALA A 313 2.79 -20.40 -8.16
C ALA A 313 4.10 -19.61 -8.22
N TYR A 314 4.74 -19.32 -7.08
CA TYR A 314 6.00 -18.58 -7.04
C TYR A 314 7.23 -19.42 -7.38
N PHE A 315 7.11 -20.74 -7.50
CA PHE A 315 8.25 -21.66 -7.68
C PHE A 315 8.26 -22.37 -9.04
N VAL A 316 7.17 -22.33 -9.81
CA VAL A 316 7.09 -22.93 -11.16
C VAL A 316 7.91 -22.23 -12.24
#